data_AF-A0A5E8A7J2-F1
#
_entry.id   AF-A0A5E8A7J2-F1
#
_cell.length_a   1.000
_cell.length_b   1.000
_cell.length_c   1.000
_cell.angle_alpha   90.00
_cell.angle_beta   90.00
_cell.angle_gamma   90.00
#
_symmetry.space_group_name_H-M   'P 1'
#
loop_
_entity.id
_entity.type
_entity.pdbx_description
1 polymer ?
#
loop_
_entity_poly.entity_id
_entity_poly.type
_entity_poly.pdbx_seq_one_letter_code
_entity_poly.pdbx_strand_id
1 'polypeptide(L)'
;MKANVGFGSIDYKVEGEPFVGRNEVLAKLDDDLTARRNWHKQGYVIKRFLPSGTYLQFHGGMEELFRKCLTRAGIEVNPNFKSSNYHELVKGNYDLHLKVIEQTKLLQWYDLPIHVSIIEEIVSEIVSIPVRSVKPMNGERVFHFRVVRPGEPDFNPLHRDAWQEENKGAINIYVPLVGSNQNSSLLLAPGSHLWPEHRITRSKEGAVMNGVKFNVPGVIDSQIPIALERPNPGINHVMVFSPYLIHGGAVNKNRRTTRISLEMRFWRK
;
A
#
# COMPACT_ATOMS: atom_id res chain seq x y z
N MET A 1 -8.42 -13.61 14.37
CA MET A 1 -7.08 -13.92 14.91
C MET A 1 -6.52 -12.73 15.69
N LYS A 2 -5.53 -12.96 16.58
CA LYS A 2 -4.74 -11.88 17.17
C LYS A 2 -3.47 -11.67 16.34
N ALA A 3 -3.19 -10.42 15.97
CA ALA A 3 -1.93 -10.04 15.34
C ALA A 3 -1.15 -9.14 16.30
N ASN A 4 0.16 -9.36 16.43
CA ASN A 4 1.01 -8.55 17.29
C ASN A 4 1.48 -7.31 16.51
N VAL A 5 1.44 -6.13 17.10
CA VAL A 5 1.92 -4.87 16.49
C VAL A 5 2.87 -4.20 17.48
N GLY A 6 4.18 -4.33 17.26
CA GLY A 6 5.18 -3.89 18.24
C GLY A 6 4.94 -4.51 19.62
N PHE A 7 4.71 -3.70 20.64
CA PHE A 7 4.41 -4.14 22.02
C PHE A 7 2.91 -4.39 22.30
N GLY A 8 2.04 -4.24 21.32
CA GLY A 8 0.59 -4.45 21.46
C GLY A 8 0.07 -5.63 20.65
N SER A 9 -1.23 -5.91 20.79
CA SER A 9 -1.96 -6.81 19.90
C SER A 9 -3.20 -6.12 19.34
N ILE A 10 -3.64 -6.54 18.16
CA ILE A 10 -4.90 -6.13 17.56
C ILE A 10 -5.77 -7.37 17.38
N ASP A 11 -7.04 -7.26 17.79
CA ASP A 11 -8.06 -8.22 17.40
C ASP A 11 -8.43 -7.92 15.95
N TYR A 12 -8.24 -8.92 15.10
CA TYR A 12 -8.38 -8.79 13.67
C TYR A 12 -9.29 -9.92 13.17
N LYS A 13 -10.40 -9.54 12.55
CA LYS A 13 -11.40 -10.46 12.02
C LYS A 13 -11.69 -10.14 10.57
N VAL A 14 -11.55 -11.14 9.72
CA VAL A 14 -11.92 -11.10 8.31
C VAL A 14 -12.86 -12.26 8.01
N GLU A 15 -13.82 -11.99 7.15
CA GLU A 15 -14.83 -12.93 6.69
C GLU A 15 -14.67 -13.18 5.19
N GLY A 16 -14.90 -14.43 4.77
CA GLY A 16 -14.78 -14.90 3.39
C GLY A 16 -14.68 -16.42 3.35
N GLU A 17 -14.90 -17.04 2.19
CA GLU A 17 -14.72 -18.49 2.00
C GLU A 17 -13.25 -18.84 2.31
N PRO A 18 -12.95 -19.69 3.31
CA PRO A 18 -11.58 -19.98 3.69
C PRO A 18 -10.87 -20.81 2.63
N PHE A 19 -9.61 -20.49 2.40
CA PHE A 19 -8.72 -21.14 1.46
C PHE A 19 -7.33 -21.31 2.10
N VAL A 20 -6.76 -22.50 1.95
CA VAL A 20 -5.40 -22.84 2.38
C VAL A 20 -4.64 -23.29 1.14
N GLY A 21 -3.50 -22.65 0.87
CA GLY A 21 -2.67 -22.98 -0.28
C GLY A 21 -1.77 -24.20 -0.07
N ARG A 22 -0.91 -24.48 -1.05
CA ARG A 22 0.01 -25.61 -1.03
C ARG A 22 1.23 -25.37 -0.14
N ASN A 23 2.04 -26.40 0.06
CA ASN A 23 3.34 -26.28 0.72
C ASN A 23 4.39 -25.66 -0.21
N GLU A 24 4.16 -24.42 -0.62
CA GLU A 24 4.98 -23.68 -1.59
C GLU A 24 5.18 -22.25 -1.10
N VAL A 25 6.36 -21.69 -1.34
CA VAL A 25 6.66 -20.28 -1.06
C VAL A 25 6.52 -19.53 -2.38
N LEU A 26 5.48 -18.70 -2.52
CA LEU A 26 5.15 -18.03 -3.78
C LEU A 26 6.32 -17.21 -4.35
N ALA A 27 7.04 -16.48 -3.50
CA ALA A 27 8.22 -15.72 -3.91
C ALA A 27 9.33 -16.58 -4.56
N LYS A 28 9.37 -17.89 -4.30
CA LYS A 28 10.34 -18.80 -4.95
C LYS A 28 9.86 -19.35 -6.29
N LEU A 29 8.56 -19.25 -6.58
CA LEU A 29 7.97 -19.72 -7.83
C LEU A 29 7.95 -18.63 -8.90
N ASP A 30 7.86 -17.38 -8.46
CA ASP A 30 7.75 -16.19 -9.32
C ASP A 30 9.07 -15.39 -9.40
N ASP A 31 9.11 -14.31 -10.17
CA ASP A 31 10.27 -13.39 -10.23
C ASP A 31 10.38 -12.54 -8.95
N ASP A 32 11.08 -13.04 -7.93
CA ASP A 32 11.35 -12.28 -6.71
C ASP A 32 12.48 -11.27 -6.89
N LEU A 33 12.09 -10.03 -7.15
CA LEU A 33 12.97 -8.87 -7.30
C LEU A 33 13.76 -8.53 -6.02
N THR A 34 13.43 -9.14 -4.88
CA THR A 34 14.13 -8.94 -3.61
C THR A 34 15.23 -9.98 -3.36
N ALA A 35 15.22 -11.13 -4.05
CA ALA A 35 15.99 -12.34 -3.70
C ALA A 35 17.51 -12.13 -3.53
N ARG A 36 18.09 -11.15 -4.25
CA ARG A 36 19.54 -10.86 -4.21
C ARG A 36 19.89 -9.63 -3.37
N ARG A 37 18.94 -9.09 -2.60
CA ARG A 37 19.13 -7.88 -1.80
C ARG A 37 19.50 -8.24 -0.36
N ASN A 38 20.32 -7.41 0.28
CA ASN A 38 20.68 -7.60 1.69
C ASN A 38 19.49 -7.47 2.66
N TRP A 39 18.42 -6.82 2.22
CA TRP A 39 17.15 -6.70 2.93
C TRP A 39 16.12 -7.78 2.56
N HIS A 40 16.47 -8.76 1.71
CA HIS A 40 15.58 -9.84 1.29
C HIS A 40 14.92 -10.53 2.49
N LYS A 41 15.69 -10.94 3.51
CA LYS A 41 15.16 -11.60 4.70
C LYS A 41 14.02 -10.83 5.37
N GLN A 42 14.08 -9.50 5.35
CA GLN A 42 13.07 -8.62 5.90
C GLN A 42 11.89 -8.42 4.93
N GLY A 43 12.17 -8.40 3.62
CA GLY A 43 11.19 -8.28 2.54
C GLY A 43 10.82 -6.84 2.19
N TYR A 44 11.44 -5.86 2.86
CA TYR A 44 11.29 -4.45 2.53
C TYR A 44 12.54 -3.64 2.90
N VAL A 45 12.63 -2.43 2.35
CA VAL A 45 13.65 -1.44 2.70
C VAL A 45 13.05 -0.03 2.63
N ILE A 46 13.60 0.89 3.43
CA ILE A 46 13.32 2.32 3.34
C ILE A 46 14.54 3.02 2.77
N LYS A 47 14.35 3.85 1.74
CA LYS A 47 15.41 4.61 1.08
C LYS A 47 14.96 6.04 0.82
N ARG A 48 15.91 6.94 0.62
CA ARG A 48 15.62 8.28 0.10
C ARG A 48 14.90 8.11 -1.24
N PHE A 49 13.85 8.90 -1.45
CA PHE A 49 13.03 8.78 -2.65
C PHE A 49 13.62 9.64 -3.77
N LEU A 50 13.45 10.97 -3.72
CA LEU A 50 13.80 11.87 -4.82
C LEU A 50 14.93 12.85 -4.42
N PRO A 51 15.65 13.41 -5.40
CA PRO A 51 16.44 14.64 -5.20
C PRO A 51 15.55 15.77 -4.67
N SER A 52 16.10 16.68 -3.86
CA SER A 52 15.27 17.64 -3.10
C SER A 52 14.37 18.53 -3.96
N GLY A 53 14.88 19.04 -5.08
CA GLY A 53 14.06 19.87 -6.01
C GLY A 53 12.93 19.06 -6.65
N THR A 54 13.24 17.87 -7.14
CA THR A 54 12.26 16.93 -7.72
C THR A 54 11.23 16.48 -6.69
N TYR A 55 11.63 16.29 -5.43
CA TYR A 55 10.71 15.95 -4.34
C TYR A 55 9.71 17.07 -4.07
N LEU A 56 10.16 18.34 -4.05
CA LEU A 56 9.26 19.48 -3.82
C LEU A 56 8.22 19.60 -4.95
N GLN A 57 8.66 19.47 -6.21
CA GLN A 57 7.75 19.42 -7.37
C GLN A 57 6.78 18.24 -7.26
N PHE A 58 7.30 17.05 -6.94
CA PHE A 58 6.48 15.85 -6.79
C PHE A 58 5.43 16.04 -5.71
N HIS A 59 5.84 16.40 -4.48
CA HIS A 59 4.94 16.52 -3.34
C HIS A 59 3.85 17.58 -3.58
N GLY A 60 4.22 18.78 -4.03
CA GLY A 60 3.27 19.84 -4.36
C GLY A 60 2.30 19.44 -5.47
N GLY A 61 2.79 18.74 -6.49
CA GLY A 61 1.96 18.22 -7.58
C GLY A 61 1.02 17.09 -7.16
N MET A 62 1.43 16.22 -6.23
CA MET A 62 0.55 15.18 -5.67
C MET A 62 -0.58 15.79 -4.83
N GLU A 63 -0.29 16.84 -4.05
CA GLU A 63 -1.32 17.60 -3.32
C GLU A 63 -2.35 18.20 -4.27
N GLU A 64 -1.89 18.76 -5.40
CA GLU A 64 -2.77 19.32 -6.43
C GLU A 64 -3.59 18.23 -7.13
N LEU A 65 -2.97 17.10 -7.47
CA LEU A 65 -3.69 15.97 -8.04
C LEU A 65 -4.76 15.44 -7.08
N PHE A 66 -4.47 15.38 -5.78
CA PHE A 66 -5.46 14.98 -4.79
C PHE A 66 -6.64 15.96 -4.74
N ARG A 67 -6.40 17.28 -4.78
CA ARG A 67 -7.47 18.28 -4.89
C ARG A 67 -8.33 18.08 -6.14
N LYS A 68 -7.72 17.79 -7.29
CA LYS A 68 -8.48 17.45 -8.52
C LYS A 68 -9.35 16.20 -8.34
N CYS A 69 -8.88 15.20 -7.60
CA CYS A 69 -9.70 14.02 -7.26
C CYS A 69 -10.91 14.40 -6.39
N LEU A 70 -10.74 15.34 -5.45
CA LEU A 70 -11.85 15.88 -4.65
C LEU A 70 -12.88 16.59 -5.53
N THR A 71 -12.44 17.48 -6.43
CA THR A 71 -13.31 18.17 -7.38
C THR A 71 -14.10 17.18 -8.26
N ARG A 72 -13.44 16.14 -8.80
CA ARG A 72 -14.09 15.08 -9.57
C ARG A 72 -15.13 14.29 -8.76
N ALA A 73 -14.95 14.21 -7.44
CA ALA A 73 -15.91 13.61 -6.52
C ALA A 73 -17.04 14.57 -6.10
N GLY A 74 -17.06 15.81 -6.63
CA GLY A 74 -18.05 16.84 -6.32
C GLY A 74 -17.74 17.66 -5.07
N ILE A 75 -16.49 17.66 -4.61
CA ILE A 75 -16.04 18.43 -3.44
C ILE A 75 -15.15 19.59 -3.92
N GLU A 76 -15.69 20.80 -3.86
CA GLU A 76 -14.89 22.01 -4.07
C GLU A 76 -14.11 22.34 -2.80
N VAL A 77 -12.82 22.61 -2.96
CA VAL A 77 -11.93 22.99 -1.86
C VAL A 77 -11.18 24.26 -2.20
N ASN A 78 -10.90 25.08 -1.19
CA ASN A 78 -10.09 26.27 -1.43
C ASN A 78 -8.64 25.89 -1.84
N PRO A 79 -7.92 26.75 -2.57
CA PRO A 79 -6.55 26.45 -2.99
C PRO A 79 -5.56 26.19 -1.84
N ASN A 80 -5.84 26.72 -0.65
CA ASN A 80 -5.03 26.55 0.56
C ASN A 80 -5.44 25.32 1.39
N PHE A 81 -6.35 24.48 0.87
CA PHE A 81 -6.83 23.30 1.57
C PHE A 81 -5.69 22.31 1.77
N LYS A 82 -5.52 21.87 3.01
CA LYS A 82 -4.53 20.87 3.39
C LYS A 82 -5.19 19.50 3.38
N SER A 83 -4.66 18.59 2.56
CA SER A 83 -5.16 17.22 2.45
C SER A 83 -5.11 16.43 3.77
N SER A 84 -4.28 16.86 4.73
CA SER A 84 -4.27 16.39 6.12
C SER A 84 -5.63 16.51 6.81
N ASN A 85 -6.45 17.46 6.40
CA ASN A 85 -7.74 17.79 6.99
C ASN A 85 -8.91 17.15 6.22
N TYR A 86 -8.63 16.28 5.25
CA TYR A 86 -9.66 15.63 4.43
C TYR A 86 -10.77 14.95 5.24
N HIS A 87 -10.45 14.35 6.38
CA HIS A 87 -11.42 13.68 7.24
C HIS A 87 -12.54 14.62 7.74
N GLU A 88 -12.28 15.92 7.87
CA GLU A 88 -13.32 16.88 8.27
C GLU A 88 -14.31 17.18 7.12
N LEU A 89 -13.88 17.07 5.85
CA LEU A 89 -14.75 17.32 4.68
C LEU A 89 -15.81 16.23 4.50
N VAL A 90 -15.47 14.99 4.86
CA VAL A 90 -16.32 13.80 4.66
C VAL A 90 -16.84 13.24 5.98
N LYS A 91 -16.74 14.02 7.06
CA LYS A 91 -17.15 13.61 8.40
C LYS A 91 -18.63 13.26 8.43
N GLY A 92 -18.94 12.06 8.90
CA GLY A 92 -20.32 11.55 8.93
C GLY A 92 -20.92 11.24 7.55
N ASN A 93 -20.13 11.29 6.47
CA ASN A 93 -20.59 11.01 5.11
C ASN A 93 -19.68 9.98 4.42
N TYR A 94 -19.92 8.70 4.71
CA TYR A 94 -19.13 7.61 4.17
C TYR A 94 -19.30 7.45 2.64
N ASP A 95 -20.48 7.71 2.09
CA ASP A 95 -20.71 7.64 0.65
C ASP A 95 -19.87 8.68 -0.11
N LEU A 96 -19.75 9.89 0.44
CA LEU A 96 -18.86 10.90 -0.12
C LEU A 96 -17.39 10.47 -0.03
N HIS A 97 -16.98 9.84 1.07
CA HIS A 97 -15.66 9.24 1.16
C HIS A 97 -15.44 8.18 0.06
N LEU A 98 -16.40 7.29 -0.19
CA LEU A 98 -16.31 6.29 -1.25
C LEU A 98 -16.21 6.91 -2.64
N LYS A 99 -16.96 7.99 -2.92
CA LYS A 99 -16.83 8.75 -4.18
C LYS A 99 -15.41 9.29 -4.37
N VAL A 100 -14.78 9.80 -3.31
CA VAL A 100 -13.38 10.25 -3.37
C VAL A 100 -12.45 9.06 -3.59
N ILE A 101 -12.64 7.93 -2.90
CA ILE A 101 -11.82 6.73 -3.10
C ILE A 101 -11.85 6.28 -4.57
N GLU A 102 -13.02 6.32 -5.21
CA GLU A 102 -13.17 6.02 -6.64
C GLU A 102 -12.29 6.90 -7.54
N GLN A 103 -12.16 8.19 -7.20
CA GLN A 103 -11.32 9.13 -7.96
C GLN A 103 -9.82 9.00 -7.66
N THR A 104 -9.45 8.24 -6.63
CA THR A 104 -8.05 8.12 -6.17
C THR A 104 -7.40 6.77 -6.48
N LYS A 105 -8.15 5.83 -7.06
CA LYS A 105 -7.63 4.54 -7.53
C LYS A 105 -7.40 4.59 -9.05
N LEU A 106 -6.48 3.76 -9.54
CA LEU A 106 -6.21 3.59 -10.97
C LEU A 106 -5.86 4.92 -11.69
N LEU A 107 -5.21 5.83 -10.98
CA LEU A 107 -4.69 7.07 -11.55
C LEU A 107 -3.61 6.75 -12.58
N GLN A 108 -3.61 7.49 -13.68
CA GLN A 108 -2.77 7.15 -14.82
C GLN A 108 -1.36 7.66 -14.62
N TRP A 109 -0.35 6.92 -15.08
CA TRP A 109 1.06 7.31 -14.93
C TRP A 109 1.38 8.73 -15.42
N TYR A 110 0.64 9.25 -16.41
CA TYR A 110 0.82 10.60 -16.94
C TYR A 110 0.21 11.71 -16.06
N ASP A 111 -0.59 11.35 -15.05
CA ASP A 111 -1.06 12.29 -14.02
C ASP A 111 0.02 12.59 -12.98
N LEU A 112 1.15 11.86 -12.98
CA LEU A 112 2.27 12.13 -12.09
C LEU A 112 2.86 13.52 -12.38
N PRO A 113 3.21 14.30 -11.34
CA PRO A 113 3.78 15.64 -11.51
C PRO A 113 5.25 15.65 -11.97
N ILE A 114 5.85 14.47 -12.08
CA ILE A 114 7.19 14.23 -12.61
C ILE A 114 7.12 13.07 -13.59
N HIS A 115 8.09 12.97 -14.51
CA HIS A 115 8.11 11.86 -15.45
C HIS A 115 8.31 10.52 -14.72
N VAL A 116 7.48 9.53 -15.04
CA VAL A 116 7.46 8.22 -14.37
C VAL A 116 8.81 7.48 -14.43
N SER A 117 9.61 7.72 -15.47
CA SER A 117 10.94 7.10 -15.59
C SER A 117 11.86 7.45 -14.42
N ILE A 118 11.70 8.63 -13.81
CA ILE A 118 12.49 9.04 -12.63
C ILE A 118 12.20 8.09 -11.46
N ILE A 119 10.92 7.75 -11.23
CA ILE A 119 10.52 6.80 -10.19
C ILE A 119 11.02 5.39 -10.53
N GLU A 120 10.90 4.98 -11.80
CA GLU A 120 11.39 3.68 -12.28
C GLU A 120 12.91 3.53 -12.10
N GLU A 121 13.69 4.58 -12.35
CA GLU A 121 15.14 4.62 -12.13
C GLU A 121 15.50 4.46 -10.65
N ILE A 122 14.82 5.19 -9.77
CA ILE A 122 15.03 5.07 -8.31
C ILE A 122 14.72 3.65 -7.83
N VAL A 123 13.58 3.10 -8.23
CA VAL A 123 13.21 1.74 -7.82
C VAL A 123 14.21 0.73 -8.39
N SER A 124 14.63 0.91 -9.66
CA SER A 124 15.64 0.05 -10.30
C SER A 124 16.97 0.06 -9.54
N GLU A 125 17.41 1.22 -9.05
CA GLU A 125 18.61 1.33 -8.22
C GLU A 125 18.45 0.56 -6.90
N ILE A 126 17.32 0.74 -6.21
CA ILE A 126 17.02 0.10 -4.92
C ILE A 126 17.01 -1.43 -5.03
N VAL A 127 16.40 -1.97 -6.09
CA VAL A 127 16.38 -3.43 -6.35
C VAL A 127 17.59 -3.93 -7.14
N SER A 128 18.42 -3.01 -7.66
CA SER A 128 19.57 -3.24 -8.55
C SER A 128 19.26 -4.09 -9.77
N ILE A 129 18.06 -3.91 -10.32
CA ILE A 129 17.52 -4.58 -11.50
C ILE A 129 16.70 -3.51 -12.25
N PRO A 130 16.83 -3.39 -13.58
CA PRO A 130 15.94 -2.52 -14.35
C PRO A 130 14.49 -2.95 -14.21
N VAL A 131 13.64 -2.04 -13.71
CA VAL A 131 12.19 -2.24 -13.59
C VAL A 131 11.41 -1.13 -14.27
N ARG A 132 10.14 -1.40 -14.59
CA ARG A 132 9.19 -0.43 -15.14
C ARG A 132 7.81 -0.63 -14.53
N SER A 133 7.02 0.43 -14.52
CA SER A 133 5.65 0.45 -14.01
C SER A 133 4.60 -0.09 -15.00
N VAL A 134 5.03 -0.95 -15.93
CA VAL A 134 4.17 -1.54 -16.96
C VAL A 134 3.75 -2.92 -16.49
N LYS A 135 2.46 -3.10 -16.25
CA LYS A 135 1.88 -4.39 -15.89
C LYS A 135 2.03 -5.35 -17.08
N PRO A 136 2.73 -6.50 -16.94
CA PRO A 136 3.04 -7.39 -18.06
C PRO A 136 1.81 -7.93 -18.78
N MET A 137 0.71 -8.18 -18.05
CA MET A 137 -0.49 -8.83 -18.60
C MET A 137 -1.27 -7.97 -19.59
N ASN A 138 -1.29 -6.65 -19.42
CA ASN A 138 -2.18 -5.76 -20.17
C ASN A 138 -1.57 -4.39 -20.52
N GLY A 139 -0.32 -4.14 -20.15
CA GLY A 139 0.36 -2.87 -20.40
C GLY A 139 -0.11 -1.69 -19.53
N GLU A 140 -1.00 -1.93 -18.55
CA GLU A 140 -1.52 -0.89 -17.67
C GLU A 140 -0.39 -0.27 -16.84
N ARG A 141 -0.45 1.05 -16.67
CA ARG A 141 0.50 1.85 -15.90
C ARG A 141 -0.26 2.80 -14.99
N VAL A 142 -0.51 2.35 -13.77
CA VAL A 142 -1.33 3.09 -12.81
C VAL A 142 -0.67 3.18 -11.45
N PHE A 143 -1.13 4.15 -10.67
CA PHE A 143 -0.84 4.26 -9.25
C PHE A 143 -2.13 4.58 -8.48
N HIS A 144 -2.06 4.53 -7.16
CA HIS A 144 -3.21 4.78 -6.28
C HIS A 144 -2.81 5.73 -5.17
N PHE A 145 -3.72 6.63 -4.77
CA PHE A 145 -3.67 7.12 -3.40
C PHE A 145 -4.36 6.13 -2.46
N ARG A 146 -3.76 5.91 -1.29
CA ARG A 146 -4.46 5.31 -0.16
C ARG A 146 -4.81 6.40 0.84
N VAL A 147 -6.10 6.66 1.00
CA VAL A 147 -6.63 7.69 1.87
C VAL A 147 -7.27 7.03 3.08
N VAL A 148 -6.68 7.20 4.27
CA VAL A 148 -7.16 6.57 5.51
C VAL A 148 -7.50 7.65 6.52
N ARG A 149 -8.78 7.80 6.87
CA ARG A 149 -9.23 8.79 7.85
C ARG A 149 -8.88 8.35 9.29
N PRO A 150 -8.66 9.30 10.22
CA PRO A 150 -8.40 9.01 11.63
C PRO A 150 -9.45 8.10 12.26
N GLY A 151 -9.04 6.95 12.80
CA GLY A 151 -9.93 6.03 13.52
C GLY A 151 -10.94 5.26 12.67
N GLU A 152 -10.96 5.48 11.36
CA GLU A 152 -11.94 4.88 10.44
C GLU A 152 -11.42 3.56 9.82
N PRO A 153 -12.31 2.65 9.40
CA PRO A 153 -11.96 1.35 8.82
C PRO A 153 -11.54 1.43 7.33
N ASP A 154 -10.90 2.52 6.90
CA ASP A 154 -10.55 2.79 5.50
C ASP A 154 -9.26 2.07 5.03
N PHE A 155 -8.94 0.91 5.60
CA PHE A 155 -7.71 0.18 5.36
C PHE A 155 -7.98 -1.25 4.92
N ASN A 156 -7.16 -1.77 4.01
CA ASN A 156 -7.27 -3.15 3.57
C ASN A 156 -7.06 -4.14 4.73
N PRO A 157 -7.65 -5.34 4.66
CA PRO A 157 -7.26 -6.46 5.53
C PRO A 157 -5.75 -6.76 5.39
N LEU A 158 -5.20 -7.53 6.33
CA LEU A 158 -3.92 -8.18 6.13
C LEU A 158 -4.00 -9.06 4.88
N HIS A 159 -3.10 -8.86 3.93
CA HIS A 159 -3.09 -9.55 2.66
C HIS A 159 -1.68 -9.61 2.06
N ARG A 160 -1.52 -10.41 1.01
CA ARG A 160 -0.41 -10.30 0.05
C ARG A 160 -0.98 -9.82 -1.27
N ASP A 161 -0.27 -8.90 -1.93
CA ASP A 161 -0.68 -8.42 -3.25
C ASP A 161 -0.60 -9.53 -4.30
N ALA A 162 0.41 -10.39 -4.20
CA ALA A 162 0.66 -11.48 -5.15
C ALA A 162 -0.38 -12.61 -5.12
N TRP A 163 -1.39 -12.55 -4.24
CA TRP A 163 -2.57 -13.41 -4.37
C TRP A 163 -3.47 -13.01 -5.55
N GLN A 164 -3.26 -11.81 -6.09
CA GLN A 164 -3.80 -11.41 -7.37
C GLN A 164 -2.76 -11.69 -8.44
N GLU A 165 -3.14 -12.46 -9.47
CA GLU A 165 -2.23 -12.95 -10.51
C GLU A 165 -1.47 -11.80 -11.18
N GLU A 166 -2.14 -10.68 -11.41
CA GLU A 166 -1.60 -9.50 -12.08
C GLU A 166 -0.49 -8.78 -11.30
N ASN A 167 -0.31 -9.09 -10.02
CA ASN A 167 0.71 -8.49 -9.16
C ASN A 167 1.89 -9.41 -8.90
N LYS A 168 1.90 -10.64 -9.45
CA LYS A 168 3.04 -11.54 -9.36
C LYS A 168 4.25 -10.95 -10.09
N GLY A 169 5.43 -11.24 -9.55
CA GLY A 169 6.72 -10.74 -10.04
C GLY A 169 6.95 -9.24 -9.88
N ALA A 170 6.02 -8.52 -9.22
CA ALA A 170 6.15 -7.09 -8.99
C ALA A 170 7.11 -6.78 -7.83
N ILE A 171 7.48 -5.51 -7.71
CA ILE A 171 7.91 -4.88 -6.47
C ILE A 171 6.99 -3.68 -6.20
N ASN A 172 6.59 -3.52 -4.94
CA ASN A 172 5.70 -2.45 -4.53
C ASN A 172 6.50 -1.27 -3.98
N ILE A 173 5.96 -0.06 -4.16
CA ILE A 173 6.37 1.11 -3.39
C ILE A 173 5.22 1.66 -2.55
N TYR A 174 5.57 2.19 -1.40
CA TYR A 174 4.74 3.03 -0.56
C TYR A 174 5.47 4.36 -0.32
N VAL A 175 4.86 5.46 -0.75
CA VAL A 175 5.41 6.81 -0.60
C VAL A 175 4.48 7.62 0.33
N PRO A 176 4.91 7.97 1.54
CA PRO A 176 4.24 8.95 2.38
C PRO A 176 4.00 10.28 1.65
N LEU A 177 2.75 10.74 1.61
CA LEU A 177 2.44 12.09 1.13
C LEU A 177 2.02 12.98 2.29
N VAL A 178 1.07 12.50 3.11
CA VAL A 178 0.57 13.23 4.29
C VAL A 178 0.24 12.25 5.40
N GLY A 179 0.52 12.67 6.64
CA GLY A 179 -0.02 12.02 7.84
C GLY A 179 0.50 10.61 8.10
N SER A 180 1.45 10.09 7.32
CA SER A 180 2.15 8.85 7.60
C SER A 180 3.21 9.09 8.68
N ASN A 181 3.04 8.41 9.81
CA ASN A 181 3.96 8.44 10.94
C ASN A 181 3.86 7.10 11.71
N GLN A 182 4.50 7.01 12.88
CA GLN A 182 4.47 5.83 13.75
C GLN A 182 3.07 5.40 14.23
N ASN A 183 2.03 6.20 13.99
CA ASN A 183 0.65 5.89 14.36
C ASN A 183 -0.22 5.45 13.16
N SER A 184 0.24 5.64 11.93
CA SER A 184 -0.63 5.53 10.75
C SER A 184 0.03 4.87 9.53
N SER A 185 1.36 4.80 9.46
CA SER A 185 2.07 4.22 8.32
C SER A 185 1.69 2.74 8.11
N LEU A 186 2.00 2.21 6.94
CA LEU A 186 1.65 0.83 6.59
C LEU A 186 2.21 -0.17 7.62
N LEU A 187 1.42 -1.21 7.93
CA LEU A 187 1.89 -2.35 8.70
C LEU A 187 2.37 -3.44 7.74
N LEU A 188 3.50 -4.04 8.06
CA LEU A 188 4.09 -5.18 7.34
C LEU A 188 4.41 -6.28 8.34
N ALA A 189 4.35 -7.55 7.93
CA ALA A 189 4.93 -8.66 8.68
C ALA A 189 6.28 -9.03 8.04
N PRO A 190 7.42 -8.61 8.59
CA PRO A 190 8.73 -8.87 8.01
C PRO A 190 8.98 -10.38 7.81
N GLY A 191 9.64 -10.72 6.71
CA GLY A 191 9.96 -12.12 6.37
C GLY A 191 8.76 -12.99 5.97
N SER A 192 7.52 -12.50 6.08
CA SER A 192 6.32 -13.28 5.76
C SER A 192 6.21 -13.69 4.29
N HIS A 193 6.92 -13.02 3.38
CA HIS A 193 7.05 -13.40 1.97
C HIS A 193 7.75 -14.74 1.74
N LEU A 194 8.46 -15.26 2.76
CA LEU A 194 9.14 -16.55 2.74
C LEU A 194 8.30 -17.67 3.34
N TRP A 195 7.09 -17.37 3.84
CA TRP A 195 6.24 -18.37 4.45
C TRP A 195 5.51 -19.18 3.38
N PRO A 196 5.41 -20.51 3.54
CA PRO A 196 4.68 -21.35 2.61
C PRO A 196 3.16 -21.18 2.77
N GLU A 197 2.41 -21.26 1.66
CA GLU A 197 0.98 -20.92 1.64
C GLU A 197 0.11 -21.76 2.57
N HIS A 198 0.44 -23.05 2.77
CA HIS A 198 -0.31 -23.93 3.68
C HIS A 198 -0.31 -23.49 5.16
N ARG A 199 0.56 -22.55 5.53
CA ARG A 199 0.63 -21.99 6.89
C ARG A 199 -0.32 -20.82 7.10
N ILE A 200 -0.96 -20.34 6.05
CA ILE A 200 -1.86 -19.19 6.06
C ILE A 200 -3.23 -19.64 5.57
N THR A 201 -4.27 -19.36 6.35
CA THR A 201 -5.65 -19.42 5.87
C THR A 201 -6.03 -18.02 5.44
N ARG A 202 -6.45 -17.87 4.19
CA ARG A 202 -6.97 -16.61 3.64
C ARG A 202 -8.36 -16.80 3.10
N SER A 203 -9.07 -15.73 2.81
CA SER A 203 -10.27 -15.83 1.98
C SER A 203 -9.89 -16.22 0.55
N LYS A 204 -10.79 -16.89 -0.16
CA LYS A 204 -10.58 -17.35 -1.53
C LYS A 204 -10.58 -16.18 -2.52
N GLU A 205 -11.63 -15.36 -2.46
CA GLU A 205 -11.89 -14.22 -3.36
C GLU A 205 -12.35 -12.99 -2.56
N GLY A 206 -11.57 -11.91 -2.58
CA GLY A 206 -11.88 -10.72 -1.78
C GLY A 206 -12.03 -11.02 -0.29
N ALA A 207 -12.47 -10.05 0.50
CA ALA A 207 -12.65 -10.19 1.94
C ALA A 207 -13.68 -9.20 2.46
N VAL A 208 -14.34 -9.51 3.57
CA VAL A 208 -15.13 -8.54 4.34
C VAL A 208 -14.44 -8.31 5.69
N MET A 209 -14.21 -7.04 6.03
CA MET A 209 -13.63 -6.63 7.30
C MET A 209 -14.38 -5.41 7.81
N ASN A 210 -14.84 -5.43 9.06
CA ASN A 210 -15.61 -4.35 9.67
C ASN A 210 -16.83 -3.91 8.83
N GLY A 211 -17.50 -4.85 8.17
CA GLY A 211 -18.65 -4.58 7.29
C GLY A 211 -18.29 -4.02 5.90
N VAL A 212 -17.00 -3.79 5.61
CA VAL A 212 -16.52 -3.26 4.33
C VAL A 212 -16.02 -4.41 3.45
N LYS A 213 -16.45 -4.44 2.19
CA LYS A 213 -16.00 -5.41 1.19
C LYS A 213 -14.73 -4.93 0.49
N PHE A 214 -13.74 -5.80 0.42
CA PHE A 214 -12.46 -5.60 -0.24
C PHE A 214 -12.30 -6.62 -1.38
N ASN A 215 -11.60 -6.22 -2.44
CA ASN A 215 -11.33 -7.09 -3.60
C ASN A 215 -10.09 -7.97 -3.41
N VAL A 216 -9.26 -7.66 -2.42
CA VAL A 216 -8.07 -8.46 -2.10
C VAL A 216 -8.44 -9.60 -1.15
N PRO A 217 -7.91 -10.82 -1.37
CA PRO A 217 -7.99 -11.88 -0.38
C PRO A 217 -7.37 -11.41 0.94
N GLY A 218 -8.04 -11.66 2.06
CA GLY A 218 -7.57 -11.29 3.40
C GLY A 218 -7.14 -12.52 4.19
N VAL A 219 -6.09 -12.38 5.01
CA VAL A 219 -5.71 -13.40 6.00
C VAL A 219 -6.89 -13.59 6.95
N ILE A 220 -7.32 -14.83 7.14
CA ILE A 220 -8.33 -15.24 8.14
C ILE A 220 -7.61 -15.76 9.39
N ASP A 221 -6.60 -16.61 9.18
CA ASP A 221 -5.81 -17.21 10.25
C ASP A 221 -4.39 -17.58 9.79
N SER A 222 -3.48 -17.82 10.73
CA SER A 222 -2.09 -18.21 10.43
C SER A 222 -1.55 -19.14 11.49
N GLN A 223 -0.90 -20.22 11.04
CA GLN A 223 -0.14 -21.14 11.91
C GLN A 223 1.17 -20.50 12.41
N ILE A 224 1.62 -19.43 11.75
CA ILE A 224 2.80 -18.66 12.15
C ILE A 224 2.32 -17.37 12.81
N PRO A 225 2.78 -17.03 14.03
CA PRO A 225 2.44 -15.76 14.66
C PRO A 225 2.78 -14.57 13.76
N ILE A 226 1.78 -13.72 13.49
CA ILE A 226 1.99 -12.52 12.67
C ILE A 226 2.51 -11.41 13.57
N ALA A 227 3.82 -11.19 13.52
CA ALA A 227 4.51 -10.05 14.13
C ALA A 227 4.54 -8.89 13.12
N LEU A 228 3.60 -7.96 13.28
CA LEU A 228 3.53 -6.75 12.47
C LEU A 228 4.47 -5.68 13.02
N GLU A 229 5.22 -5.09 12.10
CA GLU A 229 5.96 -3.86 12.31
C GLU A 229 5.23 -2.70 11.63
N ARG A 230 5.48 -1.50 12.14
CA ARG A 230 5.02 -0.24 11.54
C ARG A 230 6.21 0.60 11.11
N PRO A 231 6.85 0.29 9.97
CA PRO A 231 7.95 1.10 9.48
C PRO A 231 7.47 2.54 9.31
N ASN A 232 8.31 3.51 9.66
CA ASN A 232 7.97 4.92 9.62
C ASN A 232 8.89 5.66 8.62
N PRO A 233 8.65 5.55 7.30
CA PRO A 233 9.45 6.27 6.33
C PRO A 233 9.30 7.77 6.57
N GLY A 234 10.43 8.47 6.67
CA GLY A 234 10.44 9.92 6.90
C GLY A 234 10.03 10.72 5.67
N ILE A 235 10.13 12.04 5.77
CA ILE A 235 9.97 12.96 4.63
C ILE A 235 10.94 12.54 3.52
N ASN A 236 10.45 12.55 2.27
CA ASN A 236 11.23 12.17 1.09
C ASN A 236 11.89 10.77 1.19
N HIS A 237 11.23 9.85 1.89
CA HIS A 237 11.58 8.43 1.85
C HIS A 237 10.51 7.65 1.09
N VAL A 238 10.94 6.56 0.47
CA VAL A 238 10.09 5.54 -0.13
C VAL A 238 10.35 4.22 0.58
N MET A 239 9.28 3.48 0.84
CA MET A 239 9.38 2.09 1.26
C MET A 239 9.17 1.20 0.04
N VAL A 240 10.15 0.36 -0.26
CA VAL A 240 10.10 -0.63 -1.33
C VAL A 240 9.93 -2.00 -0.69
N PHE A 241 8.94 -2.78 -1.10
CA PHE A 241 8.62 -4.05 -0.44
C PHE A 241 8.11 -5.12 -1.40
N SER A 242 8.33 -6.37 -1.02
CA SER A 242 7.87 -7.56 -1.74
C SER A 242 6.33 -7.63 -1.78
N PRO A 243 5.70 -7.93 -2.94
CA PRO A 243 4.24 -8.10 -3.02
C PRO A 243 3.76 -9.38 -2.31
N TYR A 244 4.69 -10.29 -1.99
CA TYR A 244 4.42 -11.50 -1.22
C TYR A 244 4.45 -11.27 0.30
N LEU A 245 4.81 -10.06 0.76
CA LEU A 245 4.81 -9.72 2.17
C LEU A 245 3.38 -9.52 2.67
N ILE A 246 3.02 -10.13 3.80
CA ILE A 246 1.75 -9.84 4.48
C ILE A 246 1.79 -8.39 4.96
N HIS A 247 0.80 -7.60 4.56
CA HIS A 247 0.66 -6.19 4.92
C HIS A 247 -0.81 -5.76 4.91
N GLY A 248 -1.11 -4.58 5.45
CA GLY A 248 -2.49 -4.08 5.61
C GLY A 248 -2.88 -3.95 7.08
N GLY A 249 -4.17 -3.90 7.41
CA GLY A 249 -4.62 -3.72 8.80
C GLY A 249 -4.19 -2.39 9.44
N ALA A 250 -3.72 -1.44 8.62
CA ALA A 250 -3.03 -0.25 9.07
C ALA A 250 -4.01 0.88 9.40
N VAL A 251 -4.78 0.72 10.48
CA VAL A 251 -5.62 1.80 11.03
C VAL A 251 -4.80 3.06 11.24
N ASN A 252 -5.38 4.19 10.87
CA ASN A 252 -4.80 5.51 11.12
C ASN A 252 -5.11 5.94 12.55
N LYS A 253 -4.15 5.76 13.46
CA LYS A 253 -4.28 6.15 14.87
C LYS A 253 -3.91 7.60 15.15
N ASN A 254 -3.69 8.43 14.12
CA ASN A 254 -3.60 9.88 14.33
C ASN A 254 -4.93 10.40 14.88
N ARG A 255 -4.89 11.51 15.64
CA ARG A 255 -6.12 12.10 16.20
C ARG A 255 -6.90 12.95 15.20
N ARG A 256 -6.20 13.74 14.38
CA ARG A 256 -6.80 14.77 13.50
C ARG A 256 -6.04 14.92 12.18
N THR A 257 -5.53 13.82 11.64
CA THR A 257 -4.72 13.87 10.42
C THR A 257 -5.02 12.67 9.55
N THR A 258 -5.60 12.92 8.38
CA THR A 258 -5.75 11.93 7.32
C THR A 258 -4.38 11.43 6.89
N ARG A 259 -4.24 10.12 6.69
CA ARG A 259 -3.06 9.54 6.06
C ARG A 259 -3.32 9.41 4.56
N ILE A 260 -2.44 9.96 3.75
CA ILE A 260 -2.42 9.79 2.30
C ILE A 260 -1.05 9.29 1.89
N SER A 261 -1.02 8.23 1.09
CA SER A 261 0.20 7.68 0.50
C SER A 261 -0.02 7.34 -0.96
N LEU A 262 1.04 7.39 -1.76
CA LEU A 262 1.06 6.82 -3.10
C LEU A 262 1.51 5.36 -3.01
N GLU A 263 0.80 4.49 -3.72
CA GLU A 263 1.18 3.09 -3.98
C GLU A 263 1.29 2.85 -5.49
N MET A 264 2.37 2.19 -5.88
CA MET A 264 2.68 1.87 -7.28
C MET A 264 3.49 0.57 -7.36
N ARG A 265 3.41 -0.11 -8.50
CA ARG A 265 4.03 -1.43 -8.72
C ARG A 265 4.94 -1.41 -9.94
N PHE A 266 6.00 -2.20 -9.88
CA PHE A 266 7.03 -2.26 -10.92
C PHE A 266 7.41 -3.72 -11.19
N TRP A 267 7.63 -4.04 -12.45
CA TRP A 267 8.07 -5.36 -12.90
C TRP A 267 9.41 -5.22 -13.60
N ARG A 268 10.17 -6.32 -13.69
CA ARG A 268 11.40 -6.37 -14.49
C ARG A 268 11.13 -5.88 -15.92
N LYS A 269 12.05 -5.07 -16.46
CA LYS A 269 11.95 -4.60 -17.85
C LYS A 269 12.01 -5.77 -18.83
#